data_AF-A0A9N8EPV2-F1
#
_entry.id   AF-A0A9N8EPV2-F1
#
_cell.length_a   1.000
_cell.length_b   1.000
_cell.length_c   1.000
_cell.angle_alpha   90.00
_cell.angle_beta   90.00
_cell.angle_gamma   90.00
#
_symmetry.space_group_name_H-M   'P 1'
#
loop_
_entity.id
_entity.type
_entity.pdbx_description
1 polymer ?
#
loop_
_entity_poly.entity_id
_entity_poly.type
_entity_poly.pdbx_seq_one_letter_code
_entity_poly.pdbx_strand_id
1 'polypeptide(L)'
;MTDHEEKQERIREALAGHPVNPGQNWAVSNDKHKILFCWMQKVGCTFFRQVFINLHREGITEAHPSTLAGKHQKFLEILHSAEWNKVVFYREPLSRFLSGWKDKCRGTRRNYCKHVFGGPNVTCVDAIFLLKDMNPQTLDGHFHPQVQHCNGLTRPILDNIYTMVEELKDHNSTRHAVRKMLQPFELTDEQLERVLSTGEDVHAHATNANTILMQYYQDPQLVGIIVKYFIEDYKVFQIQAPDFAQTALYGLRERNDPYALSDEEMQQLGLPLTPPASTTIHQVDSSSAPGTTADLILLNAALANDSSMDVRGFHVGFVFIGFCFHLYGVGAGWGASLGTVFGGHNLVPNNKNVTG
;
A
#
# COMPACT_ATOMS: atom_id res chain seq x y z
N MET A 1 -3.57 -42.28 8.54
CA MET A 1 -4.02 -41.00 7.97
C MET A 1 -3.29 -40.83 6.64
N THR A 2 -4.02 -40.59 5.56
CA THR A 2 -3.43 -40.28 4.24
C THR A 2 -2.85 -38.87 4.25
N ASP A 3 -1.93 -38.56 3.33
CA ASP A 3 -1.37 -37.20 3.16
C ASP A 3 -2.48 -36.15 2.94
N HIS A 4 -3.56 -36.54 2.25
CA HIS A 4 -4.75 -35.73 2.08
C HIS A 4 -5.46 -35.42 3.40
N GLU A 5 -5.69 -36.44 4.24
CA GLU A 5 -6.34 -36.28 5.54
C GLU A 5 -5.49 -35.41 6.49
N GLU A 6 -4.18 -35.60 6.50
CA GLU A 6 -3.25 -34.77 7.30
C GLU A 6 -3.28 -33.30 6.87
N LYS A 7 -3.30 -33.05 5.56
CA LYS A 7 -3.45 -31.68 5.03
C LYS A 7 -4.79 -31.06 5.45
N GLN A 8 -5.89 -31.81 5.40
CA GLN A 8 -7.20 -31.33 5.83
C GLN A 8 -7.24 -31.00 7.33
N GLU A 9 -6.58 -31.80 8.18
CA GLU A 9 -6.46 -31.52 9.61
C GLU A 9 -5.70 -30.21 9.86
N ARG A 10 -4.53 -30.02 9.23
CA ARG A 10 -3.75 -28.78 9.35
C ARG A 10 -4.54 -27.54 8.94
N ILE A 11 -5.34 -27.63 7.88
CA ILE A 11 -6.22 -26.53 7.45
C ILE A 11 -7.28 -26.25 8.53
N ARG A 12 -7.91 -27.29 9.08
CA ARG A 12 -8.92 -27.14 10.14
C ARG A 12 -8.33 -26.50 11.39
N GLU A 13 -7.16 -26.96 11.84
CA GLU A 13 -6.44 -26.41 12.98
C GLU A 13 -6.04 -24.95 12.76
N ALA A 14 -5.53 -24.60 11.56
CA ALA A 14 -5.13 -23.23 11.23
C ALA A 14 -6.32 -22.25 11.23
N LEU A 15 -7.52 -22.72 10.93
CA LEU A 15 -8.76 -21.93 10.95
C LEU A 15 -9.46 -21.96 12.32
N ALA A 16 -9.16 -22.95 13.17
CA ALA A 16 -9.74 -23.08 14.50
C ALA A 16 -9.28 -21.91 15.39
N GLY A 17 -10.24 -21.11 15.87
CA GLY A 17 -9.96 -19.95 16.73
C GLY A 17 -9.57 -18.68 15.99
N HIS A 18 -9.60 -18.68 14.64
CA HIS A 18 -9.37 -17.46 13.88
C HIS A 18 -10.65 -16.60 13.86
N PRO A 19 -10.67 -15.40 14.49
CA PRO A 19 -11.86 -14.56 14.52
C PRO A 19 -12.20 -14.13 13.10
N VAL A 20 -13.36 -14.58 12.62
CA VAL A 20 -13.86 -14.21 11.32
C VAL A 20 -14.34 -12.77 11.36
N ASN A 21 -13.81 -11.91 10.48
CA ASN A 21 -14.38 -10.59 10.23
C ASN A 21 -15.15 -10.60 8.89
N PRO A 22 -16.47 -10.85 8.91
CA PRO A 22 -17.27 -11.04 7.68
C PRO A 22 -17.30 -9.80 6.77
N GLY A 23 -16.97 -8.62 7.29
CA GLY A 23 -16.87 -7.37 6.53
C GLY A 23 -15.58 -7.20 5.71
N GLN A 24 -14.60 -8.09 5.88
CA GLN A 24 -13.25 -7.97 5.28
C GLN A 24 -12.89 -9.14 4.35
N ASN A 25 -13.88 -9.81 3.77
CA ASN A 25 -13.67 -10.86 2.76
C ASN A 25 -13.35 -10.23 1.38
N TRP A 26 -12.19 -9.58 1.29
CA TRP A 26 -11.63 -9.07 0.05
C TRP A 26 -10.96 -10.22 -0.69
N ALA A 27 -11.75 -11.09 -1.31
CA ALA A 27 -11.25 -12.17 -2.13
C ALA A 27 -12.02 -12.24 -3.45
N VAL A 28 -11.30 -12.64 -4.50
CA VAL A 28 -11.84 -12.88 -5.83
C VAL A 28 -11.68 -14.36 -6.13
N SER A 29 -12.77 -15.02 -6.52
CA SER A 29 -12.74 -16.43 -6.92
C SER A 29 -13.01 -16.62 -8.42
N ASN A 30 -12.43 -17.69 -8.95
CA ASN A 30 -12.72 -18.21 -10.28
C ASN A 30 -13.05 -19.70 -10.19
N ASP A 31 -14.34 -20.04 -10.22
CA ASP A 31 -14.80 -21.41 -9.95
C ASP A 31 -14.39 -22.41 -11.04
N LYS A 32 -14.30 -21.97 -12.31
CA LYS A 32 -13.90 -22.81 -13.46
C LYS A 32 -12.48 -23.31 -13.31
N HIS A 33 -11.56 -22.46 -12.85
CA HIS A 33 -10.15 -22.81 -12.72
C HIS A 33 -9.68 -22.96 -11.27
N LYS A 34 -10.63 -22.95 -10.34
CA LYS A 34 -10.36 -23.12 -8.90
C LYS A 34 -9.28 -22.16 -8.38
N ILE A 35 -9.29 -20.89 -8.80
CA ILE A 35 -8.43 -19.85 -8.22
C ILE A 35 -9.17 -19.08 -7.14
N LEU A 36 -8.55 -18.95 -5.97
CA LEU A 36 -8.89 -17.95 -4.97
C LEU A 36 -7.75 -16.94 -4.88
N PHE A 37 -8.01 -15.69 -5.21
CA PHE A 37 -7.06 -14.60 -5.03
C PHE A 37 -7.46 -13.74 -3.82
N CYS A 38 -6.57 -13.65 -2.84
CA CYS A 38 -6.70 -12.72 -1.73
C CYS A 38 -6.43 -11.29 -2.20
N TRP A 39 -7.48 -10.49 -2.26
CA TRP A 39 -7.44 -9.14 -2.81
C TRP A 39 -6.98 -8.13 -1.75
N MET A 40 -5.72 -7.72 -1.82
CA MET A 40 -5.17 -6.68 -0.94
C MET A 40 -5.01 -5.34 -1.66
N GLN A 41 -5.48 -4.27 -1.02
CA GLN A 41 -5.29 -2.93 -1.58
C GLN A 41 -3.81 -2.56 -1.62
N LYS A 42 -3.42 -1.83 -2.66
CA LYS A 42 -2.04 -1.32 -2.89
C LYS A 42 -0.97 -2.39 -3.13
N VAL A 43 -1.41 -3.62 -3.41
CA VAL A 43 -0.57 -4.72 -3.86
C VAL A 43 -0.85 -5.04 -5.34
N GLY A 44 -0.81 -4.02 -6.20
CA GLY A 44 -1.07 -4.19 -7.63
C GLY A 44 -2.52 -4.55 -8.00
N CYS A 45 -3.49 -4.30 -7.11
CA CYS A 45 -4.89 -4.72 -7.29
C CYS A 45 -5.53 -4.30 -8.62
N THR A 46 -5.18 -3.12 -9.17
CA THR A 46 -5.64 -2.68 -10.50
C THR A 46 -5.14 -3.61 -11.62
N PHE A 47 -3.88 -4.04 -11.55
CA PHE A 47 -3.29 -4.98 -12.51
C PHE A 47 -4.01 -6.33 -12.46
N PHE A 48 -4.19 -6.88 -11.25
CA PHE A 48 -4.94 -8.13 -11.07
C PHE A 48 -6.38 -8.03 -11.56
N ARG A 49 -7.06 -6.89 -11.32
CA ARG A 49 -8.38 -6.63 -11.89
C ARG A 49 -8.40 -6.85 -13.39
N GLN A 50 -7.41 -6.28 -14.08
CA GLN A 50 -7.31 -6.34 -15.53
C GLN A 50 -7.01 -7.75 -16.01
N VAL A 51 -6.13 -8.48 -15.31
CA VAL A 51 -5.84 -9.90 -15.56
C VAL A 51 -7.13 -10.72 -15.51
N PHE A 52 -7.94 -10.59 -14.45
CA PHE A 52 -9.21 -11.33 -14.35
C PHE A 52 -10.24 -10.93 -15.41
N ILE A 53 -10.29 -9.66 -15.81
CA ILE A 53 -11.13 -9.21 -16.93
C ILE A 53 -10.66 -9.83 -18.25
N ASN A 54 -9.36 -9.85 -18.50
CA ASN A 54 -8.81 -10.39 -19.73
C ASN A 54 -8.97 -11.92 -19.81
N LEU A 55 -8.80 -12.63 -18.69
CA LEU A 55 -9.13 -14.06 -18.61
C LEU A 55 -10.59 -14.33 -19.01
N HIS A 56 -11.53 -13.48 -18.62
CA HIS A 56 -12.91 -13.61 -19.05
C HIS A 56 -13.09 -13.33 -20.55
N ARG A 57 -12.45 -12.26 -21.06
CA ARG A 57 -12.53 -11.88 -22.49
C ARG A 57 -11.96 -12.93 -23.42
N GLU A 58 -10.89 -13.60 -23.03
CA GLU A 58 -10.28 -14.68 -23.79
C GLU A 58 -11.11 -15.98 -23.77
N GLY A 59 -12.30 -15.98 -23.15
CA GLY A 59 -13.13 -17.17 -22.99
C GLY A 59 -12.51 -18.22 -22.06
N ILE A 60 -11.40 -17.87 -21.40
CA ILE A 60 -10.75 -18.74 -20.43
C ILE A 60 -11.75 -18.90 -19.29
N THR A 61 -12.32 -17.81 -18.75
CA THR A 61 -13.27 -17.85 -17.63
C THR A 61 -14.71 -17.54 -18.05
N GLU A 62 -15.69 -18.29 -17.52
CA GLU A 62 -17.12 -18.10 -17.84
C GLU A 62 -17.77 -16.92 -17.09
N ALA A 63 -17.23 -16.55 -15.94
CA ALA A 63 -17.76 -15.48 -15.11
C ALA A 63 -16.74 -14.36 -14.92
N HIS A 64 -17.25 -13.13 -14.80
CA HIS A 64 -16.49 -12.02 -14.24
C HIS A 64 -16.02 -12.39 -12.81
N PRO A 65 -14.85 -11.90 -12.37
CA PRO A 65 -14.36 -12.12 -11.01
C PRO A 65 -15.47 -11.82 -9.99
N SER A 66 -15.92 -12.85 -9.27
CA SER A 66 -16.95 -12.69 -8.26
C SER A 66 -16.26 -12.30 -6.95
N THR A 67 -16.62 -11.14 -6.42
CA THR A 67 -16.19 -10.77 -5.08
C THR A 67 -16.89 -11.70 -4.08
N LEU A 68 -16.13 -12.20 -3.11
CA LEU A 68 -16.66 -12.99 -2.01
C LEU A 68 -17.11 -12.12 -0.82
N ALA A 69 -17.19 -10.81 -1.03
CA ALA A 69 -17.75 -9.87 -0.05
C ALA A 69 -19.18 -10.31 0.33
N GLY A 70 -19.42 -10.53 1.63
CA GLY A 70 -20.70 -11.04 2.15
C GLY A 70 -20.97 -12.52 1.87
N LYS A 71 -20.09 -13.25 1.17
CA LYS A 71 -20.22 -14.70 0.88
C LYS A 71 -19.27 -15.54 1.73
N HIS A 72 -19.33 -15.34 3.04
CA HIS A 72 -18.39 -15.93 3.99
C HIS A 72 -18.34 -17.46 3.92
N GLN A 73 -19.50 -18.12 3.84
CA GLN A 73 -19.58 -19.59 3.78
C GLN A 73 -18.85 -20.15 2.54
N LYS A 74 -19.09 -19.58 1.35
CA LYS A 74 -18.39 -19.96 0.11
C LYS A 74 -16.87 -19.74 0.23
N PHE A 75 -16.45 -18.65 0.87
CA PHE A 75 -15.03 -18.39 1.10
C PHE A 75 -14.39 -19.48 1.95
N LEU A 76 -15.01 -19.88 3.07
CA LEU A 76 -14.53 -20.98 3.90
C LEU A 76 -14.49 -22.31 3.14
N GLU A 77 -15.54 -22.65 2.39
CA GLU A 77 -15.58 -23.85 1.55
C GLU A 77 -14.38 -23.91 0.58
N ILE A 78 -14.05 -22.78 -0.03
CA ILE A 78 -12.88 -22.67 -0.91
C ILE A 78 -11.58 -22.83 -0.11
N LEU A 79 -11.44 -22.18 1.06
CA LEU A 79 -10.24 -22.31 1.90
C LEU A 79 -10.00 -23.76 2.35
N HIS A 80 -11.06 -24.53 2.63
CA HIS A 80 -10.95 -25.95 2.99
C HIS A 80 -10.64 -26.87 1.80
N SER A 81 -10.99 -26.45 0.58
CA SER A 81 -10.83 -27.32 -0.58
C SER A 81 -9.37 -27.43 -1.04
N ALA A 82 -8.86 -28.67 -1.12
CA ALA A 82 -7.51 -28.93 -1.62
C ALA A 82 -7.36 -28.70 -3.13
N GLU A 83 -8.47 -28.66 -3.87
CA GLU A 83 -8.49 -28.48 -5.34
C GLU A 83 -8.22 -27.04 -5.77
N TRP A 84 -8.36 -26.08 -4.86
CA TRP A 84 -8.20 -24.68 -5.18
C TRP A 84 -6.77 -24.19 -5.05
N ASN A 85 -6.29 -23.51 -6.09
CA ASN A 85 -5.09 -22.72 -6.09
C ASN A 85 -5.37 -21.39 -5.37
N LYS A 86 -4.85 -21.24 -4.16
CA LYS A 86 -5.13 -20.11 -3.27
C LYS A 86 -3.90 -19.23 -3.21
N VAL A 87 -4.06 -17.98 -3.64
CA VAL A 87 -2.94 -17.09 -3.91
C VAL A 87 -3.05 -15.82 -3.08
N VAL A 88 -1.95 -15.47 -2.45
CA VAL A 88 -1.72 -14.20 -1.74
C VAL A 88 -0.53 -13.51 -2.38
N PHE A 89 -0.72 -12.23 -2.69
CA PHE A 89 0.36 -11.33 -3.07
C PHE A 89 0.46 -10.25 -2.01
N TYR A 90 1.66 -9.97 -1.52
CA TYR A 90 1.91 -8.91 -0.55
C TYR A 90 2.96 -7.92 -1.08
N ARG A 91 3.14 -6.80 -0.37
CA ARG A 91 4.11 -5.76 -0.70
C ARG A 91 4.79 -5.27 0.57
N GLU A 92 6.03 -4.83 0.46
CA GLU A 92 6.76 -4.16 1.55
C GLU A 92 5.91 -3.00 2.16
N PRO A 93 5.70 -2.96 3.49
CA PRO A 93 4.75 -2.04 4.13
C PRO A 93 5.00 -0.54 3.92
N LEU A 94 6.25 -0.05 3.95
CA LEU A 94 6.57 1.36 3.71
C LEU A 94 6.14 1.76 2.28
N SER A 95 6.47 0.92 1.30
CA SER A 95 6.08 1.09 -0.11
C SER A 95 4.58 1.03 -0.30
N ARG A 96 3.91 0.11 0.40
CA ARG A 96 2.46 -0.04 0.34
C ARG A 96 1.75 1.19 0.90
N PHE A 97 2.13 1.66 2.09
CA PHE A 97 1.55 2.88 2.68
C PHE A 97 1.76 4.09 1.77
N LEU A 98 2.99 4.32 1.30
CA LEU A 98 3.29 5.46 0.43
C LEU A 98 2.50 5.39 -0.88
N SER A 99 2.35 4.20 -1.47
CA SER A 99 1.47 4.00 -2.63
C SER A 99 0.00 4.27 -2.31
N GLY A 100 -0.45 3.94 -1.10
CA GLY A 100 -1.75 4.29 -0.54
C GLY A 100 -1.98 5.79 -0.54
N TRP A 101 -1.11 6.50 0.17
CA TRP A 101 -1.19 7.95 0.33
C TRP A 101 -1.08 8.68 -1.02
N LYS A 102 -0.11 8.33 -1.88
CA LYS A 102 0.01 8.97 -3.21
C LYS A 102 -1.26 8.82 -4.06
N ASP A 103 -1.86 7.63 -4.10
CA ASP A 103 -3.05 7.36 -4.91
C ASP A 103 -4.34 8.01 -4.36
N LYS A 104 -4.41 8.24 -3.05
CA LYS A 104 -5.64 8.67 -2.37
C LYS A 104 -5.62 10.10 -1.84
N CYS A 105 -4.45 10.65 -1.56
CA CYS A 105 -4.28 11.97 -0.96
C CYS A 105 -3.74 13.02 -1.91
N ARG A 106 -3.21 12.64 -3.08
CA ARG A 106 -2.76 13.61 -4.10
C ARG A 106 -3.82 13.79 -5.20
N GLY A 107 -3.69 14.91 -5.93
CA GLY A 107 -4.50 15.21 -7.12
C GLY A 107 -5.97 15.50 -6.80
N THR A 108 -6.87 14.90 -7.59
CA THR A 108 -8.34 15.11 -7.51
C THR A 108 -9.03 14.28 -6.44
N ARG A 109 -8.30 13.38 -5.75
CA ARG A 109 -8.87 12.42 -4.79
C ARG A 109 -8.83 12.87 -3.33
N ARG A 110 -8.58 14.17 -3.08
CA ARG A 110 -8.46 14.80 -1.75
C ARG A 110 -9.60 14.51 -0.78
N ASN A 111 -10.82 14.34 -1.29
CA ASN A 111 -11.97 13.99 -0.44
C ASN A 111 -11.80 12.64 0.27
N TYR A 112 -11.09 11.70 -0.36
CA TYR A 112 -10.77 10.42 0.26
C TYR A 112 -9.81 10.63 1.44
N CYS A 113 -8.76 11.43 1.25
CA CYS A 113 -7.84 11.77 2.33
C CYS A 113 -8.56 12.46 3.50
N LYS A 114 -9.52 13.34 3.19
CA LYS A 114 -10.36 13.99 4.22
C LYS A 114 -11.14 12.99 5.04
N HIS A 115 -11.67 11.94 4.42
CA HIS A 115 -12.42 10.91 5.13
C HIS A 115 -11.53 10.10 6.08
N VAL A 116 -10.33 9.72 5.65
CA VAL A 116 -9.42 8.86 6.43
C VAL A 116 -8.64 9.65 7.48
N PHE A 117 -8.10 10.81 7.10
CA PHE A 117 -7.15 11.59 7.91
C PHE A 117 -7.71 12.95 8.37
N GLY A 118 -9.00 13.20 8.17
CA GLY A 118 -9.67 14.43 8.65
C GLY A 118 -9.41 15.69 7.83
N GLY A 119 -8.52 15.66 6.84
CA GLY A 119 -8.17 16.82 6.01
C GLY A 119 -8.01 16.52 4.50
N PRO A 120 -8.37 17.45 3.60
CA PRO A 120 -8.23 17.22 2.16
C PRO A 120 -6.79 17.35 1.64
N ASN A 121 -5.89 18.00 2.39
CA ASN A 121 -4.51 18.28 1.98
C ASN A 121 -3.50 17.77 3.02
N VAL A 122 -3.74 16.58 3.59
CA VAL A 122 -2.86 15.99 4.60
C VAL A 122 -1.56 15.57 3.93
N THR A 123 -0.43 16.11 4.41
CA THR A 123 0.90 15.75 3.90
C THR A 123 1.22 14.29 4.23
N CYS A 124 2.26 13.71 3.61
CA CYS A 124 2.66 12.33 3.93
C CYS A 124 3.10 12.23 5.40
N VAL A 125 3.86 13.22 5.88
CA VAL A 125 4.33 13.33 7.25
C VAL A 125 3.14 13.37 8.22
N ASP A 126 2.18 14.27 8.00
CA ASP A 126 0.98 14.38 8.85
C ASP A 126 0.17 13.08 8.85
N ALA A 127 0.00 12.44 7.69
CA ALA A 127 -0.72 11.17 7.59
C ALA A 127 -0.05 10.05 8.41
N ILE A 128 1.28 10.00 8.41
CA ILE A 128 2.06 9.04 9.21
C ILE A 128 1.87 9.31 10.71
N PHE A 129 1.99 10.55 11.16
CA PHE A 129 1.78 10.88 12.57
C PHE A 129 0.34 10.58 13.02
N LEU A 130 -0.66 10.84 12.18
CA LEU A 130 -2.05 10.50 12.46
C LEU A 130 -2.27 8.98 12.58
N LEU A 131 -1.56 8.15 11.81
CA LEU A 131 -1.69 6.69 11.91
C LEU A 131 -1.35 6.14 13.30
N LYS A 132 -0.43 6.78 14.03
CA LYS A 132 0.00 6.35 15.37
C LYS A 132 -1.18 6.13 16.32
N ASP A 133 -2.17 7.02 16.26
CA ASP A 133 -3.29 7.06 17.18
C ASP A 133 -4.56 6.41 16.59
N MET A 134 -4.49 5.93 15.34
CA MET A 134 -5.61 5.32 14.64
C MET A 134 -5.70 3.82 14.95
N ASN A 135 -6.90 3.34 15.22
CA ASN A 135 -7.16 1.91 15.30
C ASN A 135 -7.03 1.28 13.89
N PRO A 136 -6.11 0.34 13.67
CA PRO A 136 -5.94 -0.30 12.36
C PRO A 136 -7.22 -0.93 11.83
N GLN A 137 -8.07 -1.48 12.70
CA GLN A 137 -9.31 -2.14 12.30
C GLN A 137 -10.36 -1.18 11.71
N THR A 138 -10.28 0.11 12.04
CA THR A 138 -11.30 1.09 11.63
C THR A 138 -10.92 1.87 10.37
N LEU A 139 -9.69 1.72 9.86
CA LEU A 139 -9.30 2.41 8.64
C LEU A 139 -9.98 1.80 7.41
N ASP A 140 -9.74 2.39 6.25
CA ASP A 140 -10.08 1.74 4.99
C ASP A 140 -8.99 0.72 4.62
N GLY A 141 -9.37 -0.33 3.89
CA GLY A 141 -8.47 -1.37 3.37
C GLY A 141 -7.21 -0.86 2.65
N HIS A 142 -7.20 0.37 2.11
CA HIS A 142 -6.00 0.97 1.52
C HIS A 142 -4.88 1.24 2.53
N PHE A 143 -5.20 1.36 3.82
CA PHE A 143 -4.25 1.64 4.90
C PHE A 143 -4.25 0.56 6.00
N HIS A 144 -5.16 -0.42 5.95
CA HIS A 144 -5.13 -1.61 6.82
C HIS A 144 -3.83 -2.38 6.67
N PRO A 145 -3.29 -2.97 7.76
CA PRO A 145 -2.31 -4.04 7.66
C PRO A 145 -2.75 -5.14 6.69
N GLN A 146 -1.81 -5.65 5.91
CA GLN A 146 -2.06 -6.72 4.94
C GLN A 146 -2.56 -7.98 5.64
N VAL A 147 -2.06 -8.26 6.84
CA VAL A 147 -2.53 -9.40 7.66
C VAL A 147 -4.00 -9.31 8.05
N GLN A 148 -4.67 -8.18 7.91
CA GLN A 148 -6.11 -8.04 8.20
C GLN A 148 -7.00 -8.35 7.00
N HIS A 149 -6.42 -8.59 5.82
CA HIS A 149 -7.19 -8.95 4.65
C HIS A 149 -7.56 -10.43 4.66
N CYS A 150 -8.56 -10.80 3.85
CA CYS A 150 -8.93 -12.19 3.59
C CYS A 150 -9.24 -12.97 4.86
N ASN A 151 -9.98 -12.33 5.76
CA ASN A 151 -10.41 -12.87 7.04
C ASN A 151 -9.29 -13.05 8.07
N GLY A 152 -8.18 -12.31 7.93
CA GLY A 152 -7.04 -12.41 8.82
C GLY A 152 -6.04 -13.47 8.32
N LEU A 153 -4.82 -13.03 8.06
CA LEU A 153 -3.72 -13.88 7.63
C LEU A 153 -2.80 -14.10 8.83
N THR A 154 -2.47 -15.36 9.06
CA THR A 154 -1.48 -15.79 10.03
C THR A 154 -0.47 -16.67 9.34
N ARG A 155 0.68 -16.91 9.99
CA ARG A 155 1.69 -17.78 9.43
C ARG A 155 1.16 -19.21 9.18
N PRO A 156 0.45 -19.86 10.12
CA PRO A 156 -0.18 -21.15 9.85
C PRO A 156 -1.16 -21.14 8.66
N ILE A 157 -1.95 -20.08 8.50
CA ILE A 157 -2.86 -19.95 7.34
C ILE A 157 -2.06 -19.86 6.04
N LEU A 158 -1.03 -19.02 5.99
CA LEU A 158 -0.21 -18.86 4.78
C LEU A 158 0.52 -20.17 4.41
N ASP A 159 1.12 -20.85 5.39
CA ASP A 159 1.93 -22.05 5.13
C ASP A 159 1.08 -23.29 4.80
N ASN A 160 -0.14 -23.40 5.34
CA ASN A 160 -0.95 -24.62 5.19
C ASN A 160 -2.10 -24.48 4.18
N ILE A 161 -2.60 -23.26 3.94
CA ILE A 161 -3.79 -23.03 3.11
C ILE A 161 -3.42 -22.45 1.74
N TYR A 162 -2.58 -21.42 1.72
CA TYR A 162 -2.21 -20.74 0.48
C TYR A 162 -1.14 -21.53 -0.28
N THR A 163 -1.40 -21.80 -1.56
CA THR A 163 -0.49 -22.50 -2.46
C THR A 163 0.60 -21.58 -3.01
N MET A 164 0.37 -20.28 -2.95
CA MET A 164 1.29 -19.27 -3.45
C MET A 164 1.22 -18.01 -2.61
N VAL A 165 2.38 -17.59 -2.08
CA VAL A 165 2.57 -16.42 -1.23
C VAL A 165 3.81 -15.68 -1.75
N GLU A 166 3.63 -14.59 -2.49
CA GLU A 166 4.74 -13.88 -3.16
C GLU A 166 4.74 -12.37 -2.88
N GLU A 167 5.94 -11.80 -2.77
CA GLU A 167 6.15 -10.36 -2.66
C GLU A 167 6.13 -9.69 -4.04
N LEU A 168 5.41 -8.57 -4.15
CA LEU A 168 5.41 -7.72 -5.33
C LEU A 168 6.27 -6.48 -5.10
N LYS A 169 7.48 -6.50 -5.65
CA LYS A 169 8.46 -5.41 -5.57
C LYS A 169 8.23 -4.35 -6.64
N ASP A 170 7.98 -4.80 -7.87
CA ASP A 170 7.84 -3.94 -9.04
C ASP A 170 6.91 -4.55 -10.11
N HIS A 171 6.85 -3.92 -11.28
CA HIS A 171 6.02 -4.39 -12.38
C HIS A 171 6.46 -5.75 -12.93
N ASN A 172 7.77 -6.00 -13.01
CA ASN A 172 8.30 -7.26 -13.53
C ASN A 172 8.02 -8.41 -12.57
N SER A 173 8.22 -8.19 -11.26
CA SER A 173 7.87 -9.18 -10.24
C SER A 173 6.37 -9.48 -10.26
N THR A 174 5.53 -8.46 -10.49
CA THR A 174 4.07 -8.63 -10.63
C THR A 174 3.71 -9.48 -11.84
N ARG A 175 4.28 -9.21 -13.02
CA ARG A 175 4.05 -10.04 -14.22
C ARG A 175 4.52 -11.47 -14.00
N HIS A 176 5.71 -11.66 -13.43
CA HIS A 176 6.26 -12.97 -13.12
C HIS A 176 5.34 -13.76 -12.17
N ALA A 177 4.88 -13.12 -11.10
CA ALA A 177 3.94 -13.70 -10.15
C ALA A 177 2.63 -14.13 -10.83
N VAL A 178 2.06 -13.30 -11.71
CA VAL A 178 0.86 -13.70 -12.47
C VAL A 178 1.12 -14.88 -13.41
N ARG A 179 2.27 -14.93 -14.09
CA ARG A 179 2.62 -16.10 -14.92
C ARG A 179 2.67 -17.38 -14.09
N LYS A 180 3.30 -17.33 -12.92
CA LYS A 180 3.35 -18.47 -11.98
C LYS A 180 1.95 -18.86 -11.48
N MET A 181 1.10 -17.89 -11.14
CA MET A 181 -0.29 -18.13 -10.74
C MET A 181 -1.11 -18.81 -11.84
N LEU A 182 -0.91 -18.44 -13.10
CA LEU A 182 -1.66 -18.94 -14.26
C LEU A 182 -1.03 -20.17 -14.91
N GLN A 183 0.17 -20.60 -14.50
CA GLN A 183 0.84 -21.78 -15.03
C GLN A 183 -0.06 -23.03 -15.07
N PRO A 184 -0.89 -23.33 -14.05
CA PRO A 184 -1.75 -24.52 -14.08
C PRO A 184 -2.84 -24.50 -15.16
N PHE A 185 -3.02 -23.38 -15.88
CA PHE A 185 -4.06 -23.22 -16.89
C PHE A 185 -3.59 -23.56 -18.30
N GLU A 186 -2.31 -23.87 -18.47
CA GLU A 186 -1.74 -24.29 -19.76
C GLU A 186 -2.05 -23.30 -20.90
N LEU A 187 -2.08 -22.00 -20.58
CA LEU A 187 -2.28 -20.94 -21.58
C LEU A 187 -1.11 -20.93 -22.56
N THR A 188 -1.39 -20.72 -23.85
CA THR A 188 -0.32 -20.43 -24.81
C THR A 188 0.37 -19.11 -24.46
N ASP A 189 1.62 -18.93 -24.90
CA ASP A 189 2.35 -17.68 -24.67
C ASP A 189 1.56 -16.46 -25.20
N GLU A 190 0.87 -16.60 -26.33
CA GLU A 190 0.04 -15.52 -26.88
C GLU A 190 -1.18 -15.23 -26.02
N GLN A 191 -1.86 -16.25 -25.49
CA GLN A 191 -2.97 -16.07 -24.55
C GLN A 191 -2.49 -15.40 -23.27
N LEU A 192 -1.36 -15.85 -22.74
CA LEU A 192 -0.76 -15.30 -21.53
C LEU A 192 -0.38 -13.82 -21.73
N GLU A 193 0.23 -13.46 -22.86
CA GLU A 193 0.56 -12.07 -23.15
C GLU A 193 -0.69 -11.20 -23.35
N ARG A 194 -1.76 -11.71 -23.96
CA ARG A 194 -3.05 -10.98 -24.02
C ARG A 194 -3.65 -10.78 -22.63
N VAL A 195 -3.60 -11.80 -21.77
CA VAL A 195 -4.06 -11.70 -20.37
C VAL A 195 -3.25 -10.66 -19.59
N LEU A 196 -1.93 -10.65 -19.78
CA LEU A 196 -1.00 -9.72 -19.15
C LEU A 196 -0.96 -8.34 -19.82
N SER A 197 -1.61 -8.17 -20.97
CA SER A 197 -1.68 -6.88 -21.66
C SER A 197 -2.61 -5.97 -20.86
N THR A 198 -2.02 -4.95 -20.26
CA THR A 198 -2.77 -3.95 -19.51
C THR A 198 -2.78 -2.65 -20.29
N GLY A 199 -3.96 -2.05 -20.42
CA GLY A 199 -4.10 -0.74 -21.05
C GLY A 199 -3.43 0.38 -20.25
N GLU A 200 -3.42 1.59 -20.81
CA GLU A 200 -2.82 2.80 -20.23
C GLU A 200 -3.25 3.08 -18.78
N ASP A 201 -4.49 2.70 -18.42
CA ASP A 201 -5.04 2.87 -17.08
C ASP A 201 -4.18 2.23 -15.97
N VAL A 202 -3.53 1.09 -16.25
CA VAL A 202 -2.67 0.44 -15.24
C VAL A 202 -1.41 1.25 -14.98
N HIS A 203 -0.86 1.90 -16.01
CA HIS A 203 0.32 2.77 -15.86
C HIS A 203 -0.02 4.03 -15.07
N ALA A 204 -1.22 4.58 -15.23
CA ALA A 204 -1.69 5.74 -14.44
C ALA A 204 -1.76 5.45 -12.93
N HIS A 205 -1.87 4.18 -12.54
CA HIS A 205 -1.89 3.74 -11.14
C HIS A 205 -0.53 3.28 -10.60
N ALA A 206 0.52 3.25 -11.44
CA ALA A 206 1.86 2.93 -11.01
C ALA A 206 2.48 4.14 -10.28
N THR A 207 2.48 4.11 -8.96
CA THR A 207 2.98 5.22 -8.13
C THR A 207 4.50 5.30 -8.05
N ASN A 208 5.21 4.25 -8.47
CA ASN A 208 6.66 4.05 -8.28
C ASN A 208 7.10 4.26 -6.82
N ALA A 209 6.23 3.96 -5.85
CA ALA A 209 6.48 4.24 -4.44
C ALA A 209 7.76 3.57 -3.91
N ASN A 210 8.10 2.37 -4.40
CA ASN A 210 9.30 1.63 -4.01
C ASN A 210 10.61 2.32 -4.43
N THR A 211 10.61 3.12 -5.51
CA THR A 211 11.84 3.76 -6.01
C THR A 211 12.12 5.12 -5.37
N ILE A 212 11.20 5.64 -4.56
CA ILE A 212 11.29 6.98 -3.96
C ILE A 212 11.10 6.95 -2.43
N LEU A 213 11.16 5.77 -1.80
CA LEU A 213 10.98 5.61 -0.36
C LEU A 213 11.87 6.57 0.44
N MET A 214 13.16 6.60 0.13
CA MET A 214 14.13 7.44 0.85
C MET A 214 13.82 8.94 0.77
N GLN A 215 13.06 9.41 -0.24
CA GLN A 215 12.66 10.80 -0.33
C GLN A 215 11.60 11.17 0.73
N TYR A 216 10.74 10.21 1.08
CA TYR A 216 9.63 10.40 2.03
C TYR A 216 9.97 9.97 3.46
N TYR A 217 10.95 9.07 3.62
CA TYR A 217 11.35 8.49 4.90
C TYR A 217 12.75 8.94 5.35
N GLN A 218 13.07 10.22 5.14
CA GLN A 218 14.35 10.80 5.60
C GLN A 218 14.41 10.94 7.12
N ASP A 219 13.27 11.21 7.74
CA ASP A 219 13.14 11.28 9.19
C ASP A 219 12.97 9.85 9.76
N PRO A 220 13.90 9.39 10.62
CA PRO A 220 13.80 8.07 11.25
C PRO A 220 12.49 7.85 12.00
N GLN A 221 11.91 8.89 12.61
CA GLN A 221 10.66 8.75 13.37
C GLN A 221 9.50 8.29 12.50
N LEU A 222 9.44 8.75 11.23
CA LEU A 222 8.42 8.31 10.27
C LEU A 222 8.56 6.82 9.93
N VAL A 223 9.80 6.32 9.84
CA VAL A 223 10.07 4.90 9.66
C VAL A 223 9.59 4.13 10.88
N GLY A 224 9.96 4.56 12.10
CA GLY A 224 9.55 3.92 13.34
C GLY A 224 8.03 3.78 13.47
N ILE A 225 7.29 4.85 13.17
CA ILE A 225 5.82 4.85 13.21
C ILE A 225 5.22 3.84 12.22
N ILE A 226 5.62 3.88 10.94
CA ILE A 226 5.07 2.97 9.93
C ILE A 226 5.46 1.52 10.19
N VAL A 227 6.71 1.25 10.54
CA VAL A 227 7.17 -0.11 10.84
C VAL A 227 6.40 -0.67 12.03
N LYS A 228 6.23 0.11 13.11
CA LYS A 228 5.44 -0.30 14.28
C LYS A 228 3.98 -0.56 13.92
N TYR A 229 3.38 0.31 13.12
CA TYR A 229 1.98 0.18 12.68
C TYR A 229 1.74 -1.11 11.88
N PHE A 230 2.70 -1.50 11.03
CA PHE A 230 2.64 -2.70 10.19
C PHE A 230 3.50 -3.86 10.72
N ILE A 231 3.84 -3.90 12.01
CA ILE A 231 4.79 -4.88 12.57
C ILE A 231 4.35 -6.33 12.30
N GLU A 232 3.05 -6.61 12.39
CA GLU A 232 2.50 -7.95 12.13
C GLU A 232 2.61 -8.33 10.64
N ASP A 233 2.58 -7.38 9.70
CA ASP A 233 2.85 -7.67 8.28
C ASP A 233 4.29 -8.19 8.11
N TYR A 234 5.27 -7.51 8.71
CA TYR A 234 6.66 -7.95 8.64
C TYR A 234 6.84 -9.36 9.22
N LYS A 235 6.22 -9.64 10.36
CA LYS A 235 6.30 -10.92 11.04
C LYS A 235 5.62 -12.05 10.28
N VAL A 236 4.36 -11.87 9.86
CA VAL A 236 3.56 -12.93 9.21
C VAL A 236 4.12 -13.25 7.82
N PHE A 237 4.47 -12.23 7.04
CA PHE A 237 5.02 -12.41 5.69
C PHE A 237 6.54 -12.61 5.68
N GLN A 238 7.22 -12.55 6.84
CA GLN A 238 8.67 -12.65 6.98
C GLN A 238 9.42 -11.65 6.09
N ILE A 239 8.94 -10.41 6.08
CA ILE A 239 9.50 -9.33 5.26
C ILE A 239 10.75 -8.81 5.95
N GLN A 240 11.85 -8.68 5.21
CA GLN A 240 13.00 -7.95 5.67
C GLN A 240 12.78 -6.46 5.44
N ALA A 241 12.89 -5.65 6.50
CA ALA A 241 12.84 -4.20 6.36
C ALA A 241 14.00 -3.71 5.46
N PRO A 242 13.79 -2.70 4.59
CA PRO A 242 14.87 -2.15 3.78
C PRO A 242 16.05 -1.63 4.62
N ASP A 243 17.28 -1.69 4.11
CA ASP A 243 18.50 -1.33 4.87
C ASP A 243 18.46 0.09 5.48
N PHE A 244 17.92 1.07 4.74
CA PHE A 244 17.76 2.43 5.26
C PHE A 244 16.79 2.47 6.45
N ALA A 245 15.74 1.63 6.42
CA ALA A 245 14.77 1.53 7.49
C ALA A 245 15.39 0.84 8.70
N GLN A 246 16.13 -0.25 8.51
CA GLN A 246 16.88 -0.90 9.59
C GLN A 246 17.83 0.10 10.29
N THR A 247 18.59 0.87 9.50
CA THR A 247 19.50 1.91 10.01
C THR A 247 18.75 2.97 10.83
N ALA A 248 17.60 3.44 10.32
CA ALA A 248 16.74 4.37 11.04
C ALA A 248 16.25 3.80 12.38
N LEU A 249 15.80 2.54 12.41
CA LEU A 249 15.30 1.87 13.60
C LEU A 249 16.39 1.70 14.68
N TYR A 250 17.61 1.30 14.30
CA TYR A 250 18.74 1.27 15.23
C TYR A 250 19.05 2.66 15.80
N GLY A 251 19.10 3.68 14.94
CA GLY A 251 19.38 5.05 15.38
C GLY A 251 18.31 5.62 16.34
N LEU A 252 17.04 5.27 16.14
CA LEU A 252 15.97 5.61 17.09
C LEU A 252 16.19 4.94 18.45
N ARG A 253 16.52 3.64 18.44
CA ARG A 253 16.75 2.86 19.66
C ARG A 253 17.95 3.34 20.46
N GLU A 254 19.08 3.60 19.80
CA GLU A 254 20.30 4.13 20.45
C GLU A 254 20.05 5.46 21.17
N ARG A 255 19.18 6.30 20.61
CA ARG A 255 18.80 7.59 21.21
C ARG A 255 17.66 7.50 22.22
N ASN A 256 17.13 6.30 22.49
CA ASN A 256 15.93 6.09 23.30
C ASN A 256 14.75 6.98 22.84
N ASP A 257 14.57 7.08 21.52
CA ASP A 257 13.52 7.90 20.91
C ASP A 257 12.12 7.31 21.22
N PRO A 258 11.08 8.13 21.45
CA PRO A 258 9.72 7.64 21.73
C PRO A 258 9.11 6.77 20.61
N TYR A 259 9.65 6.81 19.40
CA TYR A 259 9.24 5.99 18.27
C TYR A 259 10.17 4.79 18.02
N ALA A 260 11.14 4.55 18.91
CA ALA A 260 11.95 3.34 18.87
C ALA A 260 11.08 2.09 19.07
N LEU A 261 11.45 1.03 18.38
CA LEU A 261 10.90 -0.30 18.63
C LEU A 261 11.51 -0.88 19.91
N SER A 262 10.69 -1.60 20.67
CA SER A 262 11.15 -2.43 21.79
C SER A 262 12.06 -3.55 21.31
N ASP A 263 12.81 -4.16 22.23
CA ASP A 263 13.66 -5.31 21.93
C ASP A 263 12.87 -6.49 21.33
N GLU A 264 11.64 -6.70 21.82
CA GLU A 264 10.74 -7.72 21.28
C GLU A 264 10.33 -7.40 19.83
N GLU A 265 9.91 -6.16 19.56
CA GLU A 265 9.55 -5.71 18.21
C GLU A 265 10.76 -5.82 17.26
N MET A 266 11.97 -5.48 17.69
CA MET A 266 13.19 -5.64 16.89
C MET A 266 13.46 -7.11 16.55
N GLN A 267 13.32 -8.01 17.52
CA GLN A 267 13.47 -9.46 17.30
C GLN A 267 12.38 -10.01 16.37
N GLN A 268 11.14 -9.54 16.48
CA GLN A 268 10.05 -9.93 15.57
C GLN A 268 10.33 -9.55 14.11
N LEU A 269 11.10 -8.48 13.88
CA LEU A 269 11.58 -8.09 12.56
C LEU A 269 12.82 -8.87 12.09
N GLY A 270 13.33 -9.80 12.91
CA GLY A 270 14.58 -10.51 12.62
C GLY A 270 15.82 -9.62 12.71
N LEU A 271 15.72 -8.46 13.38
CA LEU A 271 16.84 -7.54 13.57
C LEU A 271 17.61 -7.90 14.85
N PRO A 272 18.94 -8.09 14.78
CA PRO A 272 19.74 -8.34 15.98
C PRO A 272 19.64 -7.18 16.98
N LEU A 273 19.74 -7.46 18.28
CA LEU A 273 19.68 -6.40 19.29
C LEU A 273 20.93 -5.49 19.27
N THR A 274 22.03 -5.97 18.71
CA THR A 274 23.22 -5.16 18.46
C THR A 274 23.28 -4.81 16.98
N PRO A 275 23.47 -3.53 16.61
CA PRO A 275 23.66 -3.16 15.21
C PRO A 275 24.87 -3.92 14.64
N PRO A 276 24.83 -4.34 13.37
CA PRO A 276 25.97 -4.98 12.74
C PRO A 276 27.17 -4.04 12.75
N ALA A 277 28.35 -4.57 13.13
CA ALA A 277 29.58 -3.80 13.38
C ALA A 277 30.11 -2.98 12.19
N SER A 278 29.48 -3.06 11.01
CA SER A 278 29.87 -2.36 9.78
C SER A 278 29.00 -1.15 9.44
N THR A 279 27.98 -0.83 10.23
CA THR A 279 27.19 0.38 10.02
C THR A 279 27.85 1.55 10.72
N THR A 280 29.01 1.99 10.22
CA THR A 280 29.54 3.30 10.61
C THR A 280 28.58 4.33 10.07
N ILE A 281 27.66 4.80 10.91
CA ILE A 281 26.83 5.96 10.61
C ILE A 281 27.82 7.11 10.46
N HIS A 282 28.10 7.51 9.21
CA HIS A 282 28.76 8.77 8.95
C HIS A 282 27.82 9.85 9.45
N GLN A 283 27.95 10.21 10.74
CA GLN A 283 27.44 11.47 11.23
C GLN A 283 28.06 12.54 10.35
N VAL A 284 27.24 13.10 9.46
CA VAL A 284 27.59 14.32 8.75
C VAL A 284 27.63 15.38 9.83
N ASP A 285 28.83 15.64 10.35
CA ASP A 285 29.06 16.72 11.30
C ASP A 285 28.56 18.03 10.68
N SER A 286 27.47 18.55 11.24
CA SER A 286 26.81 19.78 10.80
C SER A 286 27.61 21.05 11.14
N SER A 287 28.90 20.90 11.50
CA SER A 287 29.82 21.99 11.82
C SER A 287 30.64 22.50 10.63
N SER A 288 30.54 21.90 9.43
CA SER A 288 31.19 22.44 8.24
C SER A 288 30.24 23.33 7.45
N ALA A 289 30.53 24.65 7.48
CA ALA A 289 30.15 25.76 6.60
C ALA A 289 28.79 25.73 5.85
N PRO A 290 28.08 26.87 5.73
CA PRO A 290 26.82 26.97 4.99
C PRO A 290 27.07 26.91 3.46
N GLY A 291 27.36 25.71 2.96
CA GLY A 291 27.36 25.34 1.55
C GLY A 291 26.08 24.57 1.23
N THR A 292 25.14 25.29 0.65
CA THR A 292 23.82 24.90 0.11
C THR A 292 23.49 23.41 -0.03
N THR A 293 22.89 22.85 1.03
CA THR A 293 22.08 21.60 0.99
C THR A 293 20.95 21.64 -0.06
N ALA A 294 20.59 22.83 -0.54
CA ALA A 294 19.62 23.06 -1.61
C ALA A 294 20.04 22.46 -2.96
N ASP A 295 21.34 22.38 -3.26
CA ASP A 295 21.81 21.93 -4.58
C ASP A 295 21.70 20.40 -4.76
N LEU A 296 21.85 19.64 -3.67
CA LEU A 296 21.66 18.18 -3.65
C LEU A 296 20.18 17.77 -3.76
N ILE A 297 19.26 18.62 -3.27
CA ILE A 297 17.81 18.39 -3.35
C ILE A 297 17.30 18.64 -4.78
N LEU A 298 17.78 19.70 -5.44
CA LEU A 298 17.40 20.05 -6.81
C LEU A 298 17.91 19.03 -7.84
N LEU A 299 19.12 18.48 -7.65
CA LEU A 299 19.69 17.52 -8.59
C LEU A 299 18.94 16.17 -8.56
N ASN A 300 18.52 15.69 -7.38
CA ASN A 300 17.76 14.46 -7.24
C ASN A 300 16.30 14.59 -7.70
N ALA A 301 15.68 15.76 -7.52
CA ALA A 301 14.33 16.03 -8.03
C ALA A 301 14.30 16.13 -9.57
N ALA A 302 15.33 16.74 -10.17
CA ALA A 302 15.46 16.84 -11.63
C ALA A 302 15.69 15.48 -12.32
N LEU A 303 16.38 14.54 -11.65
CA LEU A 303 16.60 13.18 -12.17
C LEU A 303 15.38 12.26 -11.99
N ALA A 304 14.42 12.60 -11.12
CA ALA A 304 13.23 11.79 -10.86
C ALA A 304 12.09 11.97 -11.88
N ASN A 305 12.22 12.91 -12.84
CA ASN A 305 11.21 13.19 -13.87
C ASN A 305 9.77 13.37 -13.31
N ASP A 306 9.64 13.84 -12.06
CA ASP A 306 8.36 14.11 -11.42
C ASP A 306 8.05 15.61 -11.56
N SER A 307 7.32 15.97 -12.63
CA SER A 307 6.84 17.33 -12.90
C SER A 307 5.70 17.77 -11.97
N SER A 308 5.37 17.00 -10.92
CA SER A 308 4.23 17.26 -10.01
C SER A 308 4.59 17.92 -8.67
N MET A 309 5.84 18.35 -8.46
CA MET A 309 6.10 19.36 -7.43
C MET A 309 5.54 20.70 -7.93
N ASP A 310 4.41 21.11 -7.37
CA ASP A 310 3.90 22.47 -7.57
C ASP A 310 4.85 23.44 -6.84
N VAL A 311 5.85 23.93 -7.58
CA VAL A 311 6.84 24.90 -7.09
C VAL A 311 6.29 26.33 -7.07
N ARG A 312 4.98 26.52 -7.31
CA ARG A 312 4.31 27.82 -7.23
C ARG A 312 4.26 28.30 -5.78
N GLY A 313 5.36 28.87 -5.33
CA GLY A 313 5.52 29.47 -4.01
C GLY A 313 6.95 29.88 -3.65
N PHE A 314 7.98 29.33 -4.30
CA PHE A 314 9.37 29.72 -4.04
C PHE A 314 9.85 30.76 -5.08
N HIS A 315 9.61 32.04 -4.80
CA HIS A 315 10.43 33.10 -5.37
C HIS A 315 11.64 33.32 -4.46
N VAL A 316 12.81 32.80 -4.86
CA VAL A 316 14.09 33.26 -4.31
C VAL A 316 14.39 34.60 -4.99
N GLY A 317 13.90 35.69 -4.39
CA GLY A 317 14.27 37.04 -4.78
C GLY A 317 15.57 37.44 -4.11
N PHE A 318 16.64 37.57 -4.87
CA PHE A 318 17.83 38.29 -4.42
C PHE A 318 17.46 39.78 -4.28
N VAL A 319 17.47 40.30 -3.05
CA VAL A 319 17.35 41.74 -2.79
C VAL A 319 18.74 42.37 -2.96
N PHE A 320 18.98 42.99 -4.11
CA PHE A 320 20.00 44.03 -4.23
C PHE A 320 19.39 45.35 -3.73
N ILE A 321 19.98 45.91 -2.68
CA ILE A 321 19.65 47.26 -2.20
C ILE A 321 20.24 48.26 -3.19
N GLY A 322 19.38 49.04 -3.86
CA GLY A 322 19.81 50.13 -4.74
C GLY A 322 18.67 50.90 -5.39
N PHE A 323 18.33 52.04 -4.79
CA PHE A 323 17.65 53.23 -5.34
C PHE A 323 16.16 53.19 -5.78
N CYS A 324 15.49 54.29 -5.42
CA CYS A 324 14.08 54.66 -5.56
C CYS A 324 13.50 54.61 -6.99
N PHE A 325 12.20 54.31 -7.11
CA PHE A 325 11.17 55.24 -7.63
C PHE A 325 9.74 54.67 -7.40
N HIS A 326 8.79 55.57 -7.14
CA HIS A 326 7.35 55.32 -6.98
C HIS A 326 6.66 54.92 -8.29
N LEU A 327 5.58 54.11 -8.19
CA LEU A 327 4.33 54.33 -8.94
C LEU A 327 3.14 53.55 -8.34
N TYR A 328 2.00 54.26 -8.27
CA TYR A 328 0.66 53.85 -7.84
C TYR A 328 -0.05 52.98 -8.90
N GLY A 329 -1.05 52.19 -8.49
CA GLY A 329 -2.08 51.71 -9.41
C GLY A 329 -3.01 50.62 -8.88
N VAL A 330 -4.23 51.01 -8.52
CA VAL A 330 -5.38 50.18 -8.12
C VAL A 330 -6.09 49.61 -9.37
N GLY A 331 -6.71 48.43 -9.28
CA GLY A 331 -7.68 47.99 -10.28
C GLY A 331 -8.36 46.65 -9.98
N ALA A 332 -9.54 46.70 -9.35
CA ALA A 332 -10.49 45.60 -9.28
C ALA A 332 -11.36 45.58 -10.55
N GLY A 333 -11.76 44.39 -11.01
CA GLY A 333 -12.70 44.23 -12.12
C GLY A 333 -13.29 42.82 -12.17
N TRP A 334 -14.59 42.73 -11.88
CA TRP A 334 -15.41 41.52 -11.86
C TRP A 334 -15.82 41.05 -13.27
N GLY A 335 -16.15 39.75 -13.37
CA GLY A 335 -17.32 39.32 -14.14
C GLY A 335 -17.05 38.26 -15.21
N ALA A 336 -17.43 37.00 -14.94
CA ALA A 336 -18.05 36.14 -15.94
C ALA A 336 -18.82 35.00 -15.26
N SER A 337 -20.11 34.94 -15.60
CA SER A 337 -21.12 33.96 -15.21
C SER A 337 -20.91 32.63 -15.96
N LEU A 338 -21.03 31.50 -15.28
CA LEU A 338 -21.24 30.20 -15.89
C LEU A 338 -22.38 29.48 -15.16
N GLY A 339 -23.41 29.14 -15.93
CA GLY A 339 -24.63 28.48 -15.47
C GLY A 339 -24.38 27.04 -15.03
N THR A 340 -24.95 26.70 -13.88
CA THR A 340 -24.96 25.35 -13.32
C THR A 340 -26.26 24.65 -13.71
N VAL A 341 -26.15 23.56 -14.47
CA VAL A 341 -27.22 22.57 -14.62
C VAL A 341 -27.09 21.58 -13.47
N PHE A 342 -28.07 21.57 -12.56
CA PHE A 342 -28.19 20.59 -11.48
C PHE A 342 -28.84 19.30 -12.00
N GLY A 343 -28.09 18.21 -12.05
CA GLY A 343 -28.62 16.85 -12.09
C GLY A 343 -28.57 16.24 -10.69
N GLY A 344 -29.72 16.11 -10.05
CA GLY A 344 -29.85 15.55 -8.70
C GLY A 344 -29.78 14.02 -8.69
N HIS A 345 -28.96 13.47 -7.81
CA HIS A 345 -29.11 12.10 -7.31
C HIS A 345 -29.39 12.14 -5.81
N ASN A 346 -30.57 11.66 -5.45
CA ASN A 346 -31.04 11.49 -4.07
C ASN A 346 -30.19 10.43 -3.36
N LEU A 347 -29.57 10.82 -2.25
CA LEU A 347 -29.05 9.89 -1.25
C LEU A 347 -30.12 9.72 -0.16
N VAL A 348 -30.58 8.48 0.00
CA VAL A 348 -31.48 8.06 1.07
C VAL A 348 -30.66 7.90 2.37
N PRO A 349 -31.01 8.58 3.48
CA PRO A 349 -30.38 8.32 4.77
C PRO A 349 -31.03 7.09 5.43
N ASN A 350 -30.19 6.10 5.77
CA ASN A 350 -30.60 4.90 6.48
C ASN A 350 -30.56 5.20 8.00
N ASN A 351 -31.71 5.54 8.56
CA ASN A 351 -31.90 5.73 10.00
C ASN A 351 -32.34 4.40 10.61
N LYS A 352 -31.48 3.75 11.40
CA LYS A 352 -31.89 2.66 12.30
C LYS A 352 -31.88 3.19 13.73
N ASN A 353 -33.06 3.59 14.18
CA ASN A 353 -33.42 3.59 15.59
C ASN A 353 -33.57 2.13 16.05
N VAL A 354 -32.91 1.76 17.14
CA VAL A 354 -33.22 0.55 17.91
C VAL A 354 -33.76 1.02 19.25
N THR A 355 -35.05 0.81 19.45
CA THR A 355 -35.70 0.71 20.76
C THR A 355 -36.38 -0.65 20.79
N GLY A 356 -36.04 -1.44 21.80
CA GLY A 356 -36.56 -2.77 22.07
C GLY A 356 -35.77 -3.37 23.22
#